data_AF-A0A819W5U7-F1
#
_entry.id   AF-A0A819W5U7-F1
#
_cell.length_a   1.000
_cell.length_b   1.000
_cell.length_c   1.000
_cell.angle_alpha   90.00
_cell.angle_beta   90.00
_cell.angle_gamma   90.00
#
_symmetry.space_group_name_H-M   'P 1'
#
loop_
_entity.id
_entity.type
_entity.pdbx_description
1 polymer ?
#
loop_
_entity_poly.entity_id
_entity_poly.type
_entity_poly.pdbx_seq_one_letter_code
_entity_poly.pdbx_strand_id
1 'polypeptide(L)'
;MAQLLNYGAYDSNYVRDERDFDDPPVCPLHADLRGLPPSFLAIAECDVLADKNRAMAEALCNANVEVEERVYQGATHSFLEVVRIAALSDRALNEATCWLVQQVNREIKDSPSIS
;
A
#
# COMPACT_ATOMS: atom_id res chain seq x y z
N MET A 1 -8.00 -14.11 -23.91
CA MET A 1 -7.85 -12.65 -24.04
C MET A 1 -6.62 -12.27 -23.23
N ALA A 2 -5.44 -12.51 -23.81
CA ALA A 2 -4.17 -12.18 -23.17
C ALA A 2 -4.01 -10.65 -23.20
N GLN A 3 -4.01 -10.03 -22.04
CA GLN A 3 -3.61 -8.63 -21.92
C GLN A 3 -2.16 -8.54 -22.41
N LEU A 4 -1.94 -7.77 -23.48
CA LEU A 4 -0.60 -7.32 -23.85
C LEU A 4 -0.08 -6.46 -22.69
N LEU A 5 0.61 -7.08 -21.74
CA LEU A 5 1.36 -6.37 -20.72
C LEU A 5 2.65 -5.90 -21.38
N ASN A 6 2.66 -4.60 -21.70
CA ASN A 6 3.88 -3.86 -21.96
C ASN A 6 4.68 -3.83 -20.64
N TYR A 7 5.45 -4.90 -20.38
CA TYR A 7 6.30 -4.99 -19.20
C TYR A 7 7.25 -3.79 -19.21
N GLY A 8 7.08 -2.91 -18.22
CA GLY A 8 7.92 -1.73 -18.09
C GLY A 8 9.38 -2.15 -17.89
N ALA A 9 10.33 -1.26 -18.17
CA ALA A 9 11.75 -1.55 -17.99
C ALA A 9 12.10 -2.04 -16.57
N TYR A 10 11.31 -1.65 -15.56
CA TYR A 10 11.47 -2.13 -14.18
C TYR A 10 11.13 -3.61 -14.03
N ASP A 11 10.00 -4.04 -14.61
CA ASP A 11 9.51 -5.42 -14.52
C ASP A 11 10.52 -6.39 -15.15
N SER A 12 11.00 -6.07 -16.36
CA SER A 12 11.98 -6.91 -17.08
C SER A 12 13.32 -7.08 -16.36
N ASN A 13 13.63 -6.19 -15.41
CA ASN A 13 14.84 -6.27 -14.59
C ASN A 13 14.62 -7.02 -13.28
N TYR A 14 13.37 -7.28 -12.89
CA TYR A 14 13.02 -7.91 -11.62
C TYR A 14 12.51 -9.35 -11.81
N VAL A 15 11.65 -9.58 -12.79
CA VAL A 15 11.08 -10.89 -13.08
C VAL A 15 11.90 -11.65 -14.13
N ARG A 16 11.88 -12.99 -14.06
CA ARG A 16 12.57 -13.87 -15.02
C ARG A 16 11.75 -14.04 -16.29
N ASP A 17 10.44 -14.23 -16.12
CA ASP A 17 9.46 -14.36 -17.19
C ASP A 17 8.04 -14.09 -16.66
N GLU A 18 7.05 -14.15 -17.56
CA GLU A 18 5.66 -13.77 -17.29
C GLU A 18 5.00 -14.58 -16.16
N ARG A 19 5.49 -15.79 -15.86
CA ARG A 19 4.90 -16.63 -14.82
C ARG A 19 5.17 -16.10 -13.41
N ASP A 20 6.20 -15.26 -13.27
CA ASP A 20 6.53 -14.65 -11.98
C ASP A 20 5.44 -13.65 -11.53
N PHE A 21 4.62 -13.11 -12.43
CA PHE A 21 3.50 -12.23 -12.04
C PHE A 21 2.38 -12.96 -11.29
N ASP A 22 2.31 -14.29 -11.40
CA ASP A 22 1.39 -15.10 -10.62
C ASP A 22 1.94 -15.43 -9.21
N ASP A 23 3.23 -15.14 -8.95
CA ASP A 23 3.89 -15.48 -7.69
C ASP A 23 3.62 -14.42 -6.60
N PRO A 24 3.05 -14.78 -5.43
CA PRO A 24 2.73 -13.83 -4.36
C PRO A 24 3.84 -12.87 -3.90
N PRO A 25 5.13 -13.24 -3.85
CA PRO A 25 6.22 -12.32 -3.53
C PRO A 25 6.42 -11.21 -4.57
N VAL A 26 6.01 -11.43 -5.83
CA VAL A 26 6.08 -10.46 -6.93
C VAL A 26 4.76 -9.67 -7.03
N CYS A 27 3.63 -10.37 -6.93
CA CYS A 27 2.30 -9.78 -6.94
C CYS A 27 1.56 -10.15 -5.64
N PRO A 28 1.69 -9.36 -4.55
CA PRO A 28 1.06 -9.66 -3.27
C PRO A 28 -0.47 -9.78 -3.33
N LEU A 29 -1.10 -9.26 -4.38
CA LEU A 29 -2.55 -9.39 -4.59
C LEU A 29 -2.99 -10.85 -4.75
N HIS A 30 -2.07 -11.74 -5.14
CA HIS A 30 -2.33 -13.18 -5.26
C HIS A 30 -2.03 -13.96 -3.98
N ALA A 31 -1.57 -13.29 -2.91
CA ALA A 31 -1.29 -13.93 -1.63
C ALA A 31 -2.56 -14.24 -0.81
N ASP A 32 -2.42 -15.09 0.21
CA ASP A 32 -3.40 -15.14 1.30
C ASP A 32 -3.16 -13.95 2.24
N LEU A 33 -4.12 -13.02 2.26
CA LEU A 33 -4.01 -11.76 3.00
C LEU A 33 -4.58 -11.83 4.42
N ARG A 34 -5.09 -12.98 4.86
CA ARG A 34 -5.72 -13.13 6.17
C ARG A 34 -4.69 -13.03 7.30
N GLY A 35 -5.07 -12.36 8.39
CA GLY A 35 -4.22 -12.24 9.58
C GLY A 35 -3.05 -11.27 9.42
N LEU A 36 -2.98 -10.52 8.32
CA LEU A 36 -2.06 -9.40 8.18
C LEU A 36 -2.41 -8.28 9.17
N PRO A 37 -1.40 -7.47 9.58
CA PRO A 37 -1.63 -6.36 10.48
C PRO A 37 -2.49 -5.25 9.83
N PRO A 38 -3.13 -4.40 10.65
CA PRO A 38 -3.77 -3.18 10.16
C PRO A 38 -2.85 -2.41 9.21
N SER A 39 -3.40 -1.87 8.13
CA SER A 39 -2.62 -1.29 7.04
C SER A 39 -3.12 0.11 6.67
N PHE A 40 -2.19 1.01 6.39
CA PHE A 40 -2.47 2.34 5.85
C PHE A 40 -1.99 2.43 4.41
N LEU A 41 -2.89 2.74 3.48
CA LEU A 41 -2.57 2.88 2.06
C LEU A 41 -2.64 4.36 1.64
N ALA A 42 -1.47 4.95 1.38
CA ALA A 42 -1.35 6.28 0.78
C ALA A 42 -1.38 6.18 -0.74
N ILE A 43 -2.46 6.63 -1.37
CA ILE A 43 -2.71 6.47 -2.81
C ILE A 43 -2.58 7.82 -3.50
N ALA A 44 -1.63 7.94 -4.43
CA ALA A 44 -1.55 9.09 -5.32
C ALA A 44 -2.64 8.99 -6.40
N GLU A 45 -3.43 10.05 -6.60
CA GLU A 45 -4.54 10.03 -7.56
C GLU A 45 -4.08 9.91 -9.01
N CYS A 46 -3.04 10.65 -9.39
CA CYS A 46 -2.52 10.72 -10.75
C CYS A 46 -1.35 9.74 -10.95
N ASP A 47 -1.50 8.51 -10.45
CA ASP A 47 -0.51 7.43 -10.54
C ASP A 47 -1.06 6.24 -11.33
N VAL A 48 -0.22 5.66 -12.19
CA VAL A 48 -0.54 4.43 -12.94
C VAL A 48 -0.78 3.23 -12.02
N LEU A 49 -0.32 3.30 -10.77
CA LEU A 49 -0.52 2.28 -9.75
C LEU A 49 -1.77 2.51 -8.89
N ALA A 50 -2.51 3.62 -9.08
CA ALA A 50 -3.64 3.98 -8.23
C ALA A 50 -4.71 2.88 -8.18
N ASP A 51 -5.07 2.32 -9.33
CA ASP A 51 -6.07 1.24 -9.41
C ASP A 51 -5.58 -0.05 -8.74
N LYS A 52 -4.28 -0.36 -8.84
CA LYS A 52 -3.68 -1.52 -8.15
C LYS A 52 -3.70 -1.33 -6.63
N ASN A 53 -3.46 -0.11 -6.14
CA ASN A 53 -3.56 0.20 -4.72
C ASN A 53 -4.99 0.04 -4.19
N ARG A 54 -5.99 0.49 -4.95
CA ARG A 54 -7.40 0.29 -4.60
C ARG A 54 -7.79 -1.19 -4.59
N ALA A 55 -7.36 -1.96 -5.59
CA ALA A 55 -7.58 -3.39 -5.64
C ALA A 55 -6.97 -4.11 -4.43
N MET A 56 -5.76 -3.70 -3.99
CA MET A 56 -5.14 -4.22 -2.76
C MET A 56 -5.93 -3.84 -1.51
N ALA A 57 -6.40 -2.58 -1.39
CA ALA A 57 -7.22 -2.14 -0.27
C ALA A 57 -8.50 -2.98 -0.14
N GLU A 58 -9.20 -3.19 -1.26
CA GLU A 58 -10.40 -4.04 -1.32
C GLU A 58 -10.08 -5.49 -0.94
N ALA A 59 -8.98 -6.05 -1.45
CA ALA A 59 -8.57 -7.42 -1.13
C ALA A 59 -8.24 -7.60 0.36
N LEU A 60 -7.55 -6.65 0.99
CA LEU A 60 -7.27 -6.64 2.42
C LEU A 60 -8.56 -6.54 3.25
N CYS A 61 -9.46 -5.62 2.89
CA CYS A 61 -10.77 -5.51 3.53
C CYS A 61 -11.57 -6.83 3.45
N ASN A 62 -11.60 -7.46 2.28
CA ASN A 62 -12.26 -8.76 2.08
C ASN A 62 -11.61 -9.90 2.89
N ALA A 63 -10.32 -9.77 3.23
CA ALA A 63 -9.60 -10.70 4.10
C ALA A 63 -9.78 -10.40 5.61
N ASN A 64 -10.66 -9.45 5.97
CA ASN A 64 -10.88 -8.96 7.33
C ASN A 64 -9.67 -8.26 7.96
N VAL A 65 -8.82 -7.63 7.15
CA VAL A 65 -7.74 -6.76 7.63
C VAL A 65 -8.30 -5.34 7.80
N GLU A 66 -7.97 -4.68 8.92
CA GLU A 66 -8.29 -3.27 9.11
C GLU A 66 -7.46 -2.42 8.15
N VAL A 67 -8.12 -1.68 7.26
CA VAL A 67 -7.46 -0.84 6.26
C VAL A 67 -7.94 0.60 6.38
N GLU A 68 -6.99 1.52 6.44
CA GLU A 68 -7.23 2.95 6.22
C GLU A 68 -6.58 3.37 4.90
N GLU A 69 -7.39 3.67 3.89
CA GLU A 69 -6.90 4.24 2.63
C GLU A 69 -7.07 5.77 2.59
N ARG A 70 -6.08 6.45 2.01
CA ARG A 70 -6.10 7.89 1.79
C ARG A 70 -5.68 8.20 0.36
N VAL A 71 -6.60 8.78 -0.41
CA VAL A 71 -6.32 9.26 -1.77
C VAL A 71 -5.86 10.72 -1.72
N TYR A 72 -4.63 10.96 -2.12
CA TYR A 72 -4.03 12.29 -2.21
C TYR A 72 -4.31 12.89 -3.59
N GLN A 73 -5.30 13.77 -3.63
CA GLN A 73 -5.78 14.43 -4.84
C GLN A 73 -4.67 15.22 -5.53
N GLY A 74 -4.54 15.07 -6.85
CA GLY A 74 -3.51 15.70 -7.67
C GLY A 74 -2.07 15.20 -7.43
N ALA A 75 -1.84 14.26 -6.51
CA ALA A 75 -0.51 13.67 -6.31
C ALA A 75 -0.15 12.77 -7.50
N THR A 76 1.10 12.87 -7.95
CA THR A 76 1.72 11.92 -8.89
C THR A 76 2.46 10.82 -8.15
N HIS A 77 2.96 9.83 -8.90
CA HIS A 77 3.93 8.87 -8.37
C HIS A 77 5.10 9.59 -7.66
N SER A 78 5.63 8.97 -6.60
CA SER A 78 6.73 9.50 -5.76
C SER A 78 6.46 10.86 -5.08
N PHE A 79 5.21 11.31 -4.93
CA PHE A 79 4.93 12.62 -4.29
C PHE A 79 5.51 12.74 -2.86
N LEU A 80 5.66 11.62 -2.14
CA LEU A 80 6.26 11.57 -0.81
C LEU A 80 7.75 11.92 -0.79
N GLU A 81 8.50 11.78 -1.89
CA GLU A 81 9.94 12.11 -1.90
C GLU A 81 10.20 13.61 -1.80
N VAL A 82 9.20 14.42 -2.13
CA VAL A 82 9.28 15.88 -2.17
C VAL A 82 8.83 16.50 -0.83
N VAL A 83 9.21 15.88 0.30
CA VAL A 83 8.79 16.24 1.68
C VAL A 83 9.07 17.70 2.04
N ARG A 84 10.07 18.33 1.43
CA ARG A 84 10.51 19.68 1.81
C ARG A 84 9.88 20.83 1.03
N ILE A 85 9.17 20.57 -0.08
CA ILE A 85 8.69 21.62 -0.98
C ILE A 85 7.16 21.60 -1.11
N ALA A 86 6.53 20.44 -1.03
CA ALA A 86 5.09 20.30 -1.25
C ALA A 86 4.32 20.15 0.06
N ALA A 87 3.31 21.00 0.30
CA ALA A 87 2.41 20.84 1.45
C ALA A 87 1.65 19.50 1.45
N LEU A 88 1.50 18.89 0.27
CA LEU A 88 0.80 17.61 0.12
C LEU A 88 1.61 16.42 0.68
N SER A 89 2.93 16.42 0.50
CA SER A 89 3.80 15.36 1.02
C SER A 89 3.93 15.45 2.55
N ASP A 90 4.07 16.66 3.09
CA ASP A 90 4.06 16.89 4.53
C ASP A 90 2.73 16.44 5.17
N ARG A 91 1.59 16.78 4.56
CA ARG A 91 0.27 16.27 5.01
C ARG A 91 0.25 14.74 5.05
N ALA A 92 0.65 14.09 3.97
CA ALA A 92 0.58 12.63 3.87
C ALA A 92 1.46 11.93 4.92
N LEU A 93 2.66 12.45 5.17
CA LEU A 93 3.54 11.93 6.21
C LEU A 93 2.97 12.14 7.62
N ASN A 94 2.39 13.32 7.88
CA ASN A 94 1.77 13.61 9.17
C ASN A 94 0.58 12.68 9.43
N GLU A 95 -0.29 12.48 8.44
CA GLU A 95 -1.43 11.55 8.54
C GLU A 95 -0.97 10.11 8.77
N ALA A 96 -0.01 9.60 7.98
CA ALA A 96 0.55 8.27 8.15
C ALA A 96 1.21 8.08 9.52
N THR A 97 1.92 9.11 10.01
CA THR A 97 2.57 9.09 11.33
C THR A 97 1.53 9.07 12.46
N CYS A 98 0.50 9.91 12.36
CA CYS A 98 -0.60 9.92 13.32
C CYS A 98 -1.30 8.56 13.38
N TRP A 99 -1.57 7.96 12.22
CA TRP A 99 -2.14 6.62 12.14
C TRP A 99 -1.23 5.59 12.83
N LEU A 100 0.07 5.57 12.51
CA LEU A 100 1.02 4.62 13.11
C LEU A 100 1.10 4.76 14.63
N VAL A 101 1.15 5.99 15.15
CA VAL A 101 1.14 6.24 16.60
C VAL A 101 -0.13 5.72 17.25
N GLN A 102 -1.29 5.83 16.59
CA GLN A 102 -2.53 5.25 17.09
C GLN A 102 -2.46 3.71 17.13
N GLN A 103 -1.95 3.07 16.08
CA GLN A 103 -1.78 1.62 16.02
C GLN A 103 -0.92 1.10 17.17
N VAL A 104 0.28 1.68 17.34
CA VAL A 104 1.21 1.31 18.41
C VAL A 104 0.57 1.49 19.79
N ASN A 105 -0.15 2.60 20.00
CA ASN A 105 -0.83 2.84 21.27
C ASN A 105 -1.97 1.85 21.55
N ARG A 106 -2.61 1.27 20.52
CA ARG A 106 -3.60 0.21 20.70
C ARG A 106 -2.94 -1.10 21.11
N GLU A 107 -1.89 -1.50 20.41
CA GLU A 107 -1.13 -2.72 20.75
C GLU A 107 -0.59 -2.70 22.19
N ILE A 108 -0.08 -1.54 22.65
CA ILE A 108 0.37 -1.37 24.04
C ILE A 108 -0.78 -1.53 25.03
N LYS A 109 -1.97 -0.99 24.73
CA LYS A 109 -3.15 -1.10 25.61
C LYS A 109 -3.71 -2.52 25.66
N ASP A 110 -3.66 -3.23 24.54
CA ASP A 110 -4.20 -4.58 24.41
C ASP A 110 -3.23 -5.66 24.91
N SER A 111 -1.99 -5.27 25.24
CA SER A 111 -1.00 -6.16 25.85
C SER A 111 -1.41 -6.50 27.30
N PRO A 112 -1.37 -7.79 27.71
CA PRO A 112 -1.77 -8.18 29.06
C PRO A 112 -0.87 -7.51 30.11
N SER A 113 -1.49 -6.83 31.07
CA SER A 113 -0.81 -6.24 32.22
C SER A 113 -0.04 -7.33 32.95
N ILE A 114 1.29 -7.23 32.98
CA ILE A 114 2.12 -8.10 33.83
C ILE A 114 1.76 -7.75 35.28
N SER A 115 0.94 -8.61 35.89
CA SER A 115 0.51 -8.55 37.29
C SER A 115 1.48 -9.32 38.17
#